data_AF-A0A7C9F6G4-F1
#
_entry.id   AF-A0A7C9F6G4-F1
#
_cell.length_a   1.000
_cell.length_b   1.000
_cell.length_c   1.000
_cell.angle_alpha   90.00
_cell.angle_beta   90.00
_cell.angle_gamma   90.00
#
_symmetry.space_group_name_H-M   'P 1'
#
loop_
_entity.id
_entity.type
_entity.pdbx_description
1 polymer ?
#
loop_
_entity_poly.entity_id
_entity_poly.type
_entity_poly.pdbx_seq_one_letter_code
_entity_poly.pdbx_strand_id
1 'polypeptide(L)'
;MSFIEWFLEPANPGPIGKLGLNSPESDDDDDKPPRKWLIWLAVVVGLILFGVGLFWAFQDLSHRAALPIISRLCYLALYILIGHLITAKPNYTNVGWVGGLIDNPFRISDDYNRWLVFIKAILLPGKLIAYSLIMSWHLSKHLYNKLNK
;
A
#
# COMPACT_ATOMS: atom_id res chain seq x y z
N MET A 1 1.20 24.81 2.55
CA MET A 1 1.38 25.64 3.76
C MET A 1 1.58 27.12 3.40
N SER A 2 0.56 27.70 2.77
CA SER A 2 0.42 29.13 2.56
C SER A 2 -0.30 29.77 3.77
N PHE A 3 0.04 31.01 4.14
CA PHE A 3 -0.65 31.76 5.21
C PHE A 3 -2.16 31.88 4.97
N ILE A 4 -2.57 31.87 3.70
CA ILE A 4 -3.95 31.96 3.26
C ILE A 4 -4.75 30.70 3.64
N GLU A 5 -4.13 29.52 3.56
CA GLU A 5 -4.76 28.23 3.91
C GLU A 5 -5.03 28.15 5.42
N TRP A 6 -4.09 28.62 6.24
CA TRP A 6 -4.25 28.62 7.70
C TRP A 6 -5.38 29.52 8.19
N PHE A 7 -5.62 30.63 7.49
CA PHE A 7 -6.67 31.58 7.86
C PHE A 7 -8.06 31.17 7.35
N LEU A 8 -8.15 30.48 6.21
CA LEU A 8 -9.44 30.13 5.57
C LEU A 8 -9.93 28.71 5.88
N GLU A 9 -9.07 27.77 6.29
CA GLU A 9 -9.49 26.41 6.68
C GLU A 9 -10.55 26.40 7.81
N PRO A 10 -10.46 27.23 8.88
CA PRO A 10 -11.48 27.25 9.93
C PRO A 10 -12.87 27.66 9.43
N ALA A 11 -12.95 28.42 8.33
CA ALA A 11 -14.20 28.89 7.76
C ALA A 11 -14.89 27.83 6.87
N ASN A 12 -14.12 26.91 6.27
CA ASN A 12 -14.66 25.86 5.40
C ASN A 12 -13.77 24.61 5.38
N PRO A 13 -13.78 23.81 6.47
CA PRO A 13 -12.95 22.62 6.56
C PRO A 13 -13.35 21.60 5.48
N GLY A 14 -12.37 21.16 4.70
CA GLY A 14 -12.58 20.11 3.71
C GLY A 14 -12.64 18.72 4.37
N PRO A 15 -13.24 17.72 3.71
CA PRO A 15 -13.23 16.38 4.24
C PRO A 15 -11.81 15.78 4.19
N ILE A 16 -11.40 15.13 5.29
CA ILE A 16 -10.06 14.56 5.45
C ILE A 16 -10.15 13.04 5.42
N GLY A 17 -9.23 12.42 4.70
CA GLY A 17 -9.02 10.97 4.68
C GLY A 17 -8.52 10.43 6.01
N LYS A 18 -8.45 9.10 6.13
CA LYS A 18 -8.09 8.42 7.38
C LYS A 18 -6.97 7.42 7.16
N LEU A 19 -6.11 7.28 8.16
CA LEU A 19 -5.22 6.13 8.31
C LEU A 19 -5.93 5.09 9.16
N GLY A 20 -6.01 3.87 8.65
CA GLY A 20 -6.59 2.73 9.32
C GLY A 20 -5.56 1.64 9.56
N LEU A 21 -5.66 0.97 10.70
CA LEU A 21 -4.97 -0.30 10.95
C LEU A 21 -5.95 -1.44 10.66
N ASN A 22 -5.55 -2.40 9.83
CA ASN A 22 -6.36 -3.56 9.45
C ASN A 22 -7.80 -3.18 9.01
N SER A 23 -7.98 -1.98 8.46
CA SER A 23 -9.30 -1.58 8.01
C SER A 23 -9.64 -2.40 6.77
N PRO A 24 -10.77 -3.11 6.75
CA PRO A 24 -11.26 -3.67 5.50
C PRO A 24 -11.28 -2.54 4.46
N GLU A 25 -10.77 -2.83 3.27
CA GLU A 25 -10.92 -1.94 2.11
C GLU A 25 -12.41 -1.55 2.10
N SER A 26 -12.73 -0.26 2.19
CA SER A 26 -14.12 0.16 2.43
C SER A 26 -14.96 -0.27 1.25
N ASP A 27 -16.06 -0.97 1.53
CA ASP A 27 -17.09 -1.41 0.58
C ASP A 27 -17.86 -0.24 -0.10
N ASP A 28 -17.34 1.00 -0.03
CA ASP A 28 -17.95 2.20 -0.60
C ASP A 28 -17.71 2.33 -2.13
N ASP A 29 -16.73 1.61 -2.68
CA ASP A 29 -16.53 1.49 -4.13
C ASP A 29 -17.28 0.25 -4.64
N ASP A 30 -18.60 0.38 -4.85
CA ASP A 30 -19.46 -0.45 -5.72
C ASP A 30 -19.18 -1.96 -5.59
N ASP A 31 -19.92 -2.64 -4.68
CA ASP A 31 -20.04 -4.08 -4.25
C ASP A 31 -19.70 -5.23 -5.23
N LYS A 32 -19.18 -4.94 -6.41
CA LYS A 32 -18.78 -5.89 -7.43
C LYS A 32 -17.47 -6.56 -6.98
N PRO A 33 -17.47 -7.89 -6.75
CA PRO A 33 -16.24 -8.59 -6.47
C PRO A 33 -15.24 -8.33 -7.59
N PRO A 34 -13.94 -8.12 -7.25
CA PRO A 34 -12.93 -7.87 -8.27
C PRO A 34 -12.94 -9.01 -9.29
N ARG A 35 -12.81 -8.65 -10.57
CA ARG A 35 -12.79 -9.64 -11.66
C ARG A 35 -11.70 -10.67 -11.37
N LYS A 36 -12.00 -11.96 -11.49
CA LYS A 36 -11.08 -13.06 -11.11
C LYS A 36 -9.67 -12.92 -11.72
N TRP A 37 -9.55 -12.35 -12.92
CA TRP A 37 -8.26 -12.10 -13.56
C TRP A 37 -7.41 -11.04 -12.85
N LEU A 38 -8.02 -10.03 -12.23
CA LEU A 38 -7.32 -9.00 -11.44
C LEU A 38 -6.68 -9.59 -10.19
N ILE A 39 -7.34 -10.58 -9.58
CA ILE A 39 -6.79 -11.31 -8.43
C ILE A 39 -5.50 -12.02 -8.85
N TRP A 40 -5.53 -12.77 -9.96
CA TRP A 40 -4.34 -13.44 -10.48
C TRP A 40 -3.24 -12.46 -10.89
N LEU A 41 -3.60 -11.34 -11.52
CA LEU A 41 -2.66 -10.27 -11.84
C LEU A 41 -1.98 -9.75 -10.57
N ALA A 42 -2.75 -9.43 -9.52
CA ALA A 42 -2.22 -8.94 -8.26
C ALA A 42 -1.27 -9.95 -7.59
N VAL A 43 -1.60 -11.24 -7.64
CA VAL A 43 -0.73 -12.31 -7.14
C VAL A 43 0.59 -12.37 -7.93
N VAL A 44 0.53 -12.37 -9.26
CA VAL A 44 1.73 -12.42 -10.12
C VAL A 44 2.61 -11.18 -9.88
N VAL A 45 2.02 -9.99 -9.86
CA VAL A 45 2.75 -8.74 -9.59
C VAL A 45 3.36 -8.76 -8.19
N GLY A 46 2.62 -9.20 -7.17
CA GLY A 46 3.13 -9.33 -5.81
C GLY A 46 4.31 -10.30 -5.70
N LEU A 47 4.26 -11.44 -6.40
CA LEU A 47 5.38 -12.40 -6.44
C LEU A 47 6.61 -11.84 -7.16
N ILE A 48 6.42 -11.09 -8.26
CA ILE A 48 7.53 -10.40 -8.95
C ILE A 48 8.17 -9.38 -8.00
N LEU A 49 7.37 -8.55 -7.34
CA LEU A 49 7.86 -7.56 -6.37
C LEU A 49 8.60 -8.23 -5.21
N PHE A 50 8.10 -9.35 -4.71
CA PHE A 50 8.77 -10.14 -3.69
C PHE A 50 10.11 -10.68 -4.17
N GLY A 51 10.15 -11.22 -5.39
CA GLY A 51 11.38 -11.68 -6.04
C GLY A 51 12.41 -10.56 -6.21
N VAL A 52 11.99 -9.35 -6.62
CA VAL A 52 12.86 -8.17 -6.69
C VAL A 52 13.39 -7.78 -5.32
N GLY A 53 12.55 -7.82 -4.27
CA GLY A 53 12.96 -7.57 -2.89
C GLY A 53 14.00 -8.58 -2.39
N LEU A 54 13.81 -9.86 -2.69
CA LEU A 54 14.78 -10.91 -2.37
C LEU A 54 16.08 -10.74 -3.19
N PHE A 55 15.98 -10.44 -4.48
CA PHE A 55 17.15 -10.16 -5.31
C PHE A 55 17.98 -9.01 -4.72
N TRP A 56 17.35 -7.91 -4.33
CA TRP A 56 18.01 -6.80 -3.65
C TRP A 56 18.64 -7.20 -2.30
N ALA A 57 17.96 -8.05 -1.53
CA ALA A 57 18.49 -8.56 -0.26
C ALA A 57 19.76 -9.42 -0.47
N PHE A 58 19.80 -10.22 -1.54
CA PHE A 58 20.85 -11.23 -1.79
C PHE A 58 21.86 -10.87 -2.88
N GLN A 59 21.74 -9.73 -3.58
CA GLN A 59 22.62 -9.37 -4.72
C GLN A 59 24.13 -9.38 -4.38
N ASP A 60 24.48 -9.14 -3.12
CA ASP A 60 25.87 -9.01 -2.64
C ASP A 60 26.39 -10.29 -1.95
N LEU A 61 25.74 -11.45 -2.15
CA LEU A 61 26.03 -12.68 -1.40
C LEU A 61 27.50 -13.11 -1.41
N SER A 62 28.20 -12.82 -2.51
CA SER A 62 29.57 -13.30 -2.74
C SER A 62 30.65 -12.54 -1.96
N HIS A 63 30.39 -11.34 -1.45
CA HIS A 63 31.43 -10.45 -0.91
C HIS A 63 31.13 -9.88 0.48
N ARG A 64 29.96 -10.18 1.08
CA ARG A 64 29.55 -9.62 2.37
C ARG A 64 29.27 -10.70 3.40
N ALA A 65 29.56 -10.38 4.67
CA ALA A 65 29.16 -11.20 5.81
C ALA A 65 27.63 -11.38 5.88
N ALA A 66 27.14 -12.36 6.64
CA ALA A 66 25.70 -12.66 6.76
C ALA A 66 24.88 -11.50 7.36
N LEU A 67 25.48 -10.65 8.20
CA LEU A 67 24.79 -9.55 8.89
C LEU A 67 24.02 -8.56 7.97
N PRO A 68 24.62 -7.98 6.92
CA PRO A 68 23.91 -7.10 5.98
C PRO A 68 22.77 -7.79 5.22
N ILE A 69 22.85 -9.09 4.97
CA ILE A 69 21.75 -9.83 4.33
C ILE A 69 20.57 -9.92 5.29
N ILE A 70 20.84 -10.29 6.55
CA ILE A 70 19.82 -10.37 7.60
C ILE A 70 19.15 -9.01 7.81
N SER A 71 19.91 -7.91 7.83
CA SER A 71 19.33 -6.58 8.01
C SER A 71 18.43 -6.19 6.84
N ARG A 72 18.82 -6.45 5.59
CA ARG A 72 17.99 -6.21 4.40
C ARG A 72 16.70 -7.04 4.43
N LEU A 73 16.80 -8.32 4.81
CA LEU A 73 15.62 -9.17 4.98
C LEU A 73 14.69 -8.67 6.08
N CYS A 74 15.25 -8.16 7.19
CA CYS A 74 14.47 -7.54 8.26
C CYS A 74 13.75 -6.28 7.77
N TYR A 75 14.43 -5.40 7.03
CA TYR A 75 13.79 -4.22 6.43
C TYR A 75 12.68 -4.60 5.43
N LEU A 76 12.90 -5.61 4.60
CA LEU A 76 11.89 -6.12 3.67
C LEU A 76 10.69 -6.68 4.42
N ALA A 77 10.91 -7.49 5.46
CA ALA A 77 9.86 -8.05 6.29
C ALA A 77 9.05 -6.96 7.01
N LEU A 78 9.72 -5.96 7.58
CA LEU A 78 9.07 -4.81 8.22
C LEU A 78 8.26 -4.01 7.20
N TYR A 79 8.79 -3.76 6.00
CA TYR A 79 8.09 -3.04 4.95
C TYR A 79 6.81 -3.78 4.51
N ILE A 80 6.89 -5.11 4.31
CA ILE A 80 5.73 -5.94 3.97
C ILE A 80 4.71 -5.92 5.11
N LEU A 81 5.15 -6.02 6.37
CA LEU A 81 4.27 -5.98 7.54
C LEU A 81 3.55 -4.64 7.66
N ILE A 82 4.27 -3.53 7.52
CA ILE A 82 3.71 -2.17 7.56
C ILE A 82 2.71 -1.98 6.41
N GLY A 83 3.07 -2.39 5.19
CA GLY A 83 2.17 -2.32 4.02
C GLY A 83 0.92 -3.19 4.16
N HIS A 84 1.02 -4.32 4.87
CA HIS A 84 -0.11 -5.19 5.17
C HIS A 84 -1.05 -4.59 6.22
N LEU A 85 -0.50 -4.02 7.31
CA LEU A 85 -1.28 -3.53 8.45
C LEU A 85 -1.86 -2.14 8.23
N ILE A 86 -1.12 -1.24 7.57
CA ILE A 86 -1.51 0.16 7.40
C ILE A 86 -2.27 0.34 6.09
N THR A 87 -3.45 0.95 6.17
CA THR A 87 -4.24 1.36 4.99
C THR A 87 -4.48 2.85 5.04
N ALA A 88 -3.97 3.57 4.05
CA ALA A 88 -4.29 4.98 3.83
C ALA A 88 -5.54 5.09 2.95
N LYS A 89 -6.57 5.77 3.47
CA LYS A 89 -7.82 6.09 2.78
C LYS A 89 -7.88 7.60 2.53
N PRO A 90 -7.23 8.12 1.47
CA PRO A 90 -7.36 9.52 1.08
C PRO A 90 -8.79 9.83 0.66
N ASN A 91 -9.27 11.05 0.91
CA ASN A 91 -10.52 11.49 0.33
C ASN A 91 -10.27 12.14 -1.04
N TYR A 92 -10.55 11.41 -2.13
CA TYR A 92 -10.34 11.89 -3.51
C TYR A 92 -11.26 13.03 -3.95
N THR A 93 -12.29 13.37 -3.17
CA THR A 93 -13.11 14.57 -3.43
C THR A 93 -12.40 15.86 -3.00
N ASN A 94 -11.28 15.76 -2.29
CA ASN A 94 -10.54 16.89 -1.71
C ASN A 94 -9.02 16.65 -1.78
N VAL A 95 -8.47 16.40 -2.97
CA VAL A 95 -7.02 16.21 -3.25
C VAL A 95 -6.40 17.29 -4.14
N GLY A 96 -7.20 18.25 -4.59
CA GLY A 96 -6.76 19.43 -5.33
C GLY A 96 -7.56 19.58 -6.62
N TRP A 97 -7.16 20.53 -7.45
CA TRP A 97 -7.71 20.64 -8.81
C TRP A 97 -7.01 19.64 -9.74
N VAL A 98 -7.74 19.16 -10.75
CA VAL A 98 -7.26 18.16 -11.71
C VAL A 98 -6.74 16.88 -11.03
N GLY A 99 -7.43 16.41 -9.98
CA GLY A 99 -7.08 15.20 -9.24
C GLY A 99 -5.80 15.30 -8.40
N GLY A 100 -5.37 16.53 -8.08
CA GLY A 100 -4.23 16.82 -7.21
C GLY A 100 -2.95 17.27 -7.91
N LEU A 101 -3.04 17.63 -9.19
CA LEU A 101 -1.93 18.27 -9.93
C LEU A 101 -1.79 19.76 -9.60
N ILE A 102 -2.88 20.42 -9.20
CA ILE A 102 -2.88 21.83 -8.82
C ILE A 102 -3.38 21.93 -7.39
N ASP A 103 -2.58 22.59 -6.54
CA ASP A 103 -2.89 22.79 -5.13
C ASP A 103 -4.10 23.69 -4.95
N ASN A 104 -4.92 23.41 -3.94
CA ASN A 104 -5.97 24.33 -3.56
C ASN A 104 -5.40 25.36 -2.56
N PRO A 105 -5.16 26.62 -2.96
CA PRO A 105 -4.46 27.60 -2.12
C PRO A 105 -5.27 28.07 -0.89
N PHE A 106 -6.46 27.50 -0.69
CA PHE A 106 -7.38 27.85 0.38
C PHE A 106 -7.63 26.72 1.38
N ARG A 107 -7.12 25.50 1.14
CA ARG A 107 -7.44 24.33 1.97
C ARG A 107 -6.22 23.51 2.38
N ILE A 108 -5.92 23.48 3.68
CA ILE A 108 -4.90 22.59 4.27
C ILE A 108 -5.35 21.12 4.23
N SER A 109 -6.66 20.85 4.31
CA SER A 109 -7.19 19.48 4.19
C SER A 109 -6.83 18.80 2.86
N ASP A 110 -6.52 19.58 1.83
CA ASP A 110 -6.02 19.13 0.52
C ASP A 110 -4.63 18.48 0.62
N ASP A 111 -3.70 19.18 1.28
CA ASP A 111 -2.34 18.73 1.57
C ASP A 111 -2.37 17.37 2.29
N TYR A 112 -3.23 17.23 3.30
CA TYR A 112 -3.37 15.98 4.05
C TYR A 112 -3.85 14.82 3.18
N ASN A 113 -4.84 15.03 2.31
CA ASN A 113 -5.32 13.97 1.42
C ASN A 113 -4.27 13.58 0.37
N ARG A 114 -3.52 14.56 -0.15
CA ARG A 114 -2.41 14.30 -1.09
C ARG A 114 -1.27 13.53 -0.44
N TRP A 115 -0.95 13.83 0.82
CA TRP A 115 -0.04 13.01 1.63
C TRP A 115 -0.55 11.58 1.83
N LEU A 116 -1.85 11.40 2.07
CA LEU A 116 -2.44 10.06 2.17
C LEU A 116 -2.39 9.29 0.85
N VAL A 117 -2.56 9.94 -0.31
CA VAL A 117 -2.35 9.32 -1.62
C VAL A 117 -0.91 8.85 -1.78
N PHE A 118 0.06 9.69 -1.42
CA PHE A 118 1.48 9.35 -1.47
C PHE A 118 1.82 8.16 -0.57
N ILE A 119 1.32 8.17 0.68
CA ILE A 119 1.46 7.04 1.61
C ILE A 119 0.82 5.77 1.02
N LYS A 120 -0.38 5.87 0.44
CA LYS A 120 -1.04 4.72 -0.22
C LYS A 120 -0.16 4.15 -1.33
N ALA A 121 0.44 5.00 -2.16
CA ALA A 121 1.33 4.57 -3.24
C ALA A 121 2.60 3.88 -2.72
N ILE A 122 3.20 4.38 -1.63
CA ILE A 122 4.38 3.76 -0.99
C ILE A 122 4.04 2.41 -0.35
N LEU A 123 2.85 2.27 0.25
CA LEU A 123 2.45 1.02 0.92
C LEU A 123 1.95 -0.06 -0.05
N LEU A 124 1.50 0.34 -1.24
CA LEU A 124 0.90 -0.56 -2.22
C LEU A 124 1.80 -1.76 -2.60
N PRO A 125 3.10 -1.60 -2.91
CA PRO A 125 3.97 -2.74 -3.21
C PRO A 125 4.06 -3.73 -2.04
N GLY A 126 4.23 -3.24 -0.81
CA GLY A 126 4.24 -4.08 0.39
C GLY A 126 2.93 -4.85 0.59
N LYS A 127 1.79 -4.19 0.37
CA LYS A 127 0.46 -4.82 0.45
C LYS A 127 0.27 -5.91 -0.63
N LEU A 128 0.71 -5.66 -1.87
CA LEU A 128 0.64 -6.63 -2.96
C LEU A 128 1.52 -7.86 -2.68
N ILE A 129 2.72 -7.66 -2.15
CA ILE A 129 3.59 -8.77 -1.71
C ILE A 129 2.87 -9.60 -0.64
N ALA A 130 2.39 -8.95 0.43
CA ALA A 130 1.69 -9.65 1.52
C ALA A 130 0.49 -10.45 1.00
N TYR A 131 -0.35 -9.83 0.15
CA TYR A 131 -1.50 -10.48 -0.48
C TYR A 131 -1.09 -11.71 -1.29
N SER A 132 -0.06 -11.58 -2.12
CA SER A 132 0.43 -12.69 -2.96
C SER A 132 0.97 -13.86 -2.14
N LEU A 133 1.68 -13.59 -1.03
CA LEU A 133 2.21 -14.62 -0.13
C LEU A 133 1.07 -15.36 0.59
N ILE A 134 0.08 -14.62 1.10
CA ILE A 134 -1.09 -15.19 1.78
C ILE A 134 -1.89 -16.07 0.80
N MET A 135 -2.16 -15.58 -0.41
CA MET A 135 -2.90 -16.34 -1.43
C MET A 135 -2.13 -17.59 -1.86
N SER A 136 -0.81 -17.48 -2.07
CA SER A 136 0.05 -18.61 -2.42
C SER A 136 0.07 -19.67 -1.32
N TRP A 137 0.11 -19.24 -0.04
CA TRP A 137 0.00 -20.14 1.11
C TRP A 137 -1.32 -20.90 1.13
N HIS A 138 -2.46 -20.20 0.98
CA HIS A 138 -3.78 -20.83 0.94
C HIS A 138 -3.93 -21.81 -0.23
N LEU A 139 -3.45 -21.45 -1.41
CA LEU A 139 -3.44 -22.32 -2.59
C LEU A 139 -2.60 -23.58 -2.35
N SER A 140 -1.41 -23.42 -1.78
CA SER A 140 -0.50 -24.53 -1.49
C SER A 140 -1.11 -25.49 -0.47
N LYS A 141 -1.72 -24.96 0.59
CA LYS A 141 -2.45 -25.75 1.60
C LYS A 141 -3.62 -26.52 0.98
N HIS A 142 -4.36 -25.89 0.07
CA HIS A 142 -5.47 -26.53 -0.62
C HIS A 142 -4.99 -27.69 -1.51
N LEU A 143 -3.92 -27.48 -2.29
CA LEU A 143 -3.32 -28.51 -3.14
C LEU A 143 -2.77 -29.67 -2.32
N TYR A 144 -2.05 -29.39 -1.23
CA TYR A 144 -1.51 -30.41 -0.33
C TYR A 144 -2.61 -31.32 0.24
N ASN A 145 -3.71 -30.71 0.71
CA ASN A 145 -4.85 -31.47 1.24
C ASN A 145 -5.58 -32.30 0.18
N LYS A 146 -5.52 -31.90 -1.10
CA LYS A 146 -6.12 -32.62 -2.21
C LYS A 146 -5.27 -33.81 -2.65
N LEU A 147 -3.94 -33.69 -2.58
CA LEU A 147 -3.00 -34.75 -2.96
C LEU A 147 -2.91 -35.87 -1.91
N ASN A 148 -3.17 -35.56 -0.65
CA ASN A 148 -3.19 -36.52 0.46
C ASN A 148 -4.57 -37.14 0.74
N LYS A 149 -5.53 -36.97 -0.17
CA LYS A 149 -6.84 -37.64 -0.16
C LYS A 149 -6.93 -38.60 -1.33
#